data_AF-A0A1I3YEK1-F1
#
_entry.id   AF-A0A1I3YEK1-F1
#
_cell.length_a   1.000
_cell.length_b   1.000
_cell.length_c   1.000
_cell.angle_alpha   90.00
_cell.angle_beta   90.00
_cell.angle_gamma   90.00
#
_symmetry.space_group_name_H-M   'P 1'
#
loop_
_entity.id
_entity.type
_entity.pdbx_description
1 polymer ?
#
loop_
_entity_poly.entity_id
_entity_poly.type
_entity_poly.pdbx_seq_one_letter_code
_entity_poly.pdbx_strand_id
1 'polypeptide(L)'
;MKRILYAVSAALTLFAMSACATDPKMRDADRLALYRAHAGEPVPAFQYYGRLDGWTPLGDSALAVWTRPNQAYLLELQGRCSDLDFASAITVSNQAGRVYARFDKVMVLGQGALPFPCHIGQIRPLDVKAIKQAQRDRRSAGSMPESRDDGVTPQDGK
;
A
#
# COMPACT_ATOMS: atom_id res chain seq x y z
N MET A 1 -49.69 28.88 -39.08
CA MET A 1 -48.58 29.87 -39.06
C MET A 1 -48.55 30.45 -37.64
N LYS A 2 -47.58 30.21 -36.76
CA LYS A 2 -46.11 30.24 -36.87
C LYS A 2 -45.52 29.27 -35.85
N ARG A 3 -44.55 28.48 -36.32
CA ARG A 3 -43.64 27.69 -35.49
C ARG A 3 -42.54 28.62 -34.95
N ILE A 4 -41.99 28.23 -33.79
CA ILE A 4 -40.68 28.63 -33.23
C ILE A 4 -40.68 29.96 -32.48
N LEU A 5 -40.59 29.89 -31.14
CA LEU A 5 -39.58 30.61 -30.35
C LEU A 5 -39.37 29.90 -28.99
N TYR A 6 -38.31 29.07 -28.95
CA TYR A 6 -37.33 28.79 -27.87
C TYR A 6 -37.85 28.47 -26.44
N ALA A 7 -37.77 27.24 -25.93
CA ALA A 7 -36.55 26.47 -25.61
C ALA A 7 -35.60 27.12 -24.59
N VAL A 8 -36.09 27.49 -23.39
CA VAL A 8 -35.27 27.76 -22.19
C VAL A 8 -36.14 27.39 -21.00
N SER A 9 -35.94 26.28 -20.28
CA SER A 9 -35.08 26.26 -19.09
C SER A 9 -34.91 24.80 -18.65
N ALA A 10 -34.04 24.06 -19.33
CA ALA A 10 -33.47 22.84 -18.79
C ALA A 10 -32.26 23.25 -17.91
N ALA A 11 -32.44 23.29 -16.60
CA ALA A 11 -31.34 23.47 -15.66
C ALA A 11 -31.74 22.90 -14.30
N LEU A 12 -30.77 22.32 -13.59
CA LEU A 12 -30.84 21.52 -12.36
C LEU A 12 -31.20 20.06 -12.65
N THR A 13 -30.31 19.07 -12.52
CA THR A 13 -29.14 18.96 -11.64
C THR A 13 -28.21 17.87 -12.20
N LEU A 14 -27.06 18.25 -12.77
CA LEU A 14 -25.94 17.32 -12.88
C LEU A 14 -25.13 17.42 -11.58
N PHE A 15 -25.43 16.56 -10.61
CA PHE A 15 -24.48 16.26 -9.54
C PHE A 15 -23.34 15.47 -10.18
N ALA A 16 -22.28 16.16 -10.57
CA ALA A 16 -21.05 15.53 -11.00
C ALA A 16 -20.48 14.73 -9.83
N MET A 17 -20.51 13.40 -9.93
CA MET A 17 -19.71 12.55 -9.06
C MET A 17 -18.23 12.85 -9.34
N SER A 18 -17.61 13.70 -8.53
CA SER A 18 -16.16 13.73 -8.41
C SER A 18 -15.73 12.42 -7.76
N ALA A 19 -15.39 11.43 -8.58
CA ALA A 19 -14.64 10.27 -8.11
C ALA A 19 -13.32 10.80 -7.51
N CYS A 20 -13.17 10.72 -6.19
CA CYS A 20 -11.93 11.06 -5.50
C CYS A 20 -10.83 10.11 -5.99
N ALA A 21 -10.07 10.54 -7.01
CA ALA A 21 -8.85 9.88 -7.41
C ALA A 21 -7.86 10.01 -6.26
N THR A 22 -7.81 9.00 -5.38
CA THR A 22 -6.89 8.99 -4.25
C THR A 22 -5.46 8.88 -4.79
N ASP A 23 -4.62 9.87 -4.46
CA ASP A 23 -3.23 9.92 -4.87
C ASP A 23 -2.51 8.62 -4.43
N PRO A 24 -1.87 7.86 -5.36
CA PRO A 24 -1.05 6.71 -5.02
C PRO A 24 -0.03 6.99 -3.90
N LYS A 25 0.62 8.15 -3.91
CA LYS A 25 1.63 8.52 -2.90
C LYS A 25 1.04 8.62 -1.50
N MET A 26 -0.18 9.16 -1.39
CA MET A 26 -0.89 9.23 -0.11
C MET A 26 -1.17 7.82 0.42
N ARG A 27 -1.59 6.91 -0.46
CA ARG A 27 -1.85 5.50 -0.10
C ARG A 27 -0.59 4.78 0.37
N ASP A 28 0.56 5.07 -0.22
CA ASP A 28 1.83 4.46 0.17
C ASP A 28 2.33 5.02 1.51
N ALA A 29 2.19 6.33 1.72
CA ALA A 29 2.47 6.96 3.01
C ALA A 29 1.61 6.36 4.14
N ASP A 30 0.30 6.18 3.90
CA ASP A 30 -0.61 5.55 4.84
C ASP A 30 -0.25 4.08 5.12
N ARG A 31 0.23 3.36 4.11
CA ARG A 31 0.66 1.96 4.26
C ARG A 31 1.94 1.90 5.10
N LEU A 32 2.92 2.74 4.82
CA LEU A 32 4.14 2.82 5.61
C LEU A 32 3.85 3.22 7.06
N ALA A 33 2.95 4.18 7.29
CA ALA A 33 2.52 4.58 8.63
C ALA A 33 1.90 3.40 9.41
N LEU A 34 1.04 2.60 8.77
CA LEU A 34 0.48 1.38 9.38
C LEU A 34 1.59 0.41 9.80
N TYR A 35 2.58 0.17 8.93
CA TYR A 35 3.67 -0.75 9.26
C TYR A 35 4.56 -0.21 10.40
N ARG A 36 4.85 1.10 10.41
CA ARG A 36 5.61 1.76 11.49
C ARG A 36 4.90 1.69 12.83
N ALA A 37 3.57 1.84 12.85
CA ALA A 37 2.76 1.75 14.05
C ALA A 37 2.77 0.33 14.67
N HIS A 38 3.04 -0.69 13.86
CA HIS A 38 3.15 -2.09 14.27
C HIS A 38 4.58 -2.62 14.18
N ALA A 39 5.57 -1.72 14.18
CA ALA A 39 6.97 -2.06 14.22
C ALA A 39 7.51 -1.93 15.65
N GLY A 40 8.29 -2.91 16.10
CA GLY A 40 8.99 -2.85 17.37
C GLY A 40 10.18 -1.89 17.36
N GLU A 41 11.02 -1.98 18.39
CA GLU A 41 12.24 -1.18 18.49
C GLU A 41 13.24 -1.49 17.37
N PRO A 42 14.07 -0.52 16.95
CA PRO A 42 15.12 -0.75 15.97
C PRO A 42 16.09 -1.84 16.43
N VAL A 43 16.42 -2.76 15.53
CA VAL A 43 17.41 -3.82 15.75
C VAL A 43 18.59 -3.65 14.81
N PRO A 44 19.81 -4.06 15.21
CA PRO A 44 20.99 -3.90 14.37
C PRO A 44 20.99 -4.86 13.17
N ALA A 45 20.34 -6.01 13.28
CA ALA A 45 20.33 -7.04 12.25
C ALA A 45 19.16 -8.03 12.40
N PHE A 46 18.89 -8.80 11.35
CA PHE A 46 18.07 -10.00 11.41
C PHE A 46 18.72 -11.18 10.69
N GLN A 47 18.36 -12.40 11.11
CA GLN A 47 18.79 -13.64 10.47
C GLN A 47 17.64 -14.26 9.68
N TYR A 48 17.97 -14.79 8.51
CA TYR A 48 17.13 -15.72 7.77
C TYR A 48 17.97 -16.89 7.26
N TYR A 49 17.29 -17.94 6.82
CA TYR A 49 17.93 -19.16 6.32
C TYR A 49 17.37 -19.48 4.95
N GLY A 50 18.25 -19.71 3.97
CA GLY A 50 17.85 -19.97 2.59
C GLY A 50 17.39 -18.70 1.88
N ARG A 51 16.08 -18.59 1.62
CA ARG A 51 15.49 -17.48 0.87
C ARG A 51 14.47 -16.73 1.73
N LEU A 52 14.20 -15.49 1.35
CA LEU A 52 13.09 -14.73 1.91
C LEU A 52 11.77 -15.33 1.43
N ASP A 53 10.77 -15.36 2.32
CA ASP A 53 9.42 -15.86 2.03
C ASP A 53 8.61 -14.89 1.18
N GLY A 54 8.93 -13.60 1.27
CA GLY A 54 8.25 -12.56 0.52
C GLY A 54 8.74 -11.18 0.89
N TRP A 55 8.30 -10.19 0.12
CA TRP A 55 8.55 -8.79 0.39
C TRP A 55 7.40 -7.94 -0.14
N THR A 56 7.28 -6.71 0.34
CA THR A 56 6.25 -5.76 -0.10
C THR A 56 6.82 -4.35 -0.04
N PRO A 57 6.75 -3.57 -1.14
CA PRO A 57 7.16 -2.17 -1.11
C PRO A 57 6.18 -1.34 -0.29
N LEU A 58 6.71 -0.36 0.44
CA LEU A 58 5.96 0.57 1.28
C LEU A 58 6.29 2.01 0.84
N GLY A 59 6.12 2.26 -0.45
CA GLY A 59 6.66 3.44 -1.12
C GLY A 59 8.13 3.25 -1.49
N ASP A 60 8.70 4.26 -2.14
CA ASP A 60 10.09 4.24 -2.60
C ASP A 60 11.16 4.30 -1.50
N SER A 61 10.81 4.39 -0.22
CA SER A 61 11.79 4.55 0.88
C SER A 61 11.78 3.43 1.91
N ALA A 62 10.89 2.45 1.77
CA ALA A 62 10.77 1.37 2.74
C ALA A 62 10.14 0.12 2.12
N LEU A 63 10.39 -1.02 2.75
CA LEU A 63 9.81 -2.30 2.37
C LEU A 63 9.69 -3.21 3.58
N ALA A 64 8.67 -4.06 3.58
CA ALA A 64 8.57 -5.17 4.51
C ALA A 64 9.18 -6.43 3.88
N VAL A 65 9.91 -7.19 4.67
CA VAL A 65 10.57 -8.44 4.26
C VAL A 65 10.18 -9.56 5.22
N TRP A 66 9.73 -10.70 4.68
CA TRP A 66 9.35 -11.88 5.43
C TRP A 66 10.48 -12.91 5.39
N THR A 67 10.91 -13.36 6.56
CA THR A 67 11.87 -14.46 6.72
C THR A 67 11.17 -15.79 6.94
N ARG A 68 9.94 -15.74 7.47
CA ARG A 68 9.00 -16.86 7.71
C ARG A 68 7.55 -16.34 7.60
N PRO A 69 6.50 -17.17 7.51
CA PRO A 69 5.12 -16.69 7.32
C PRO A 69 4.58 -15.77 8.44
N ASN A 70 5.15 -15.87 9.64
CA ASN A 70 4.79 -15.08 10.82
C ASN A 70 5.96 -14.24 11.36
N GLN A 71 7.02 -14.06 10.57
CA GLN A 71 8.20 -13.27 10.97
C GLN A 71 8.59 -12.34 9.83
N ALA A 72 8.54 -11.04 10.10
CA ALA A 72 8.87 -10.01 9.14
C ALA A 72 9.60 -8.84 9.78
N TYR A 73 10.28 -8.08 8.94
CA TYR A 73 11.03 -6.88 9.31
C TYR A 73 10.68 -5.74 8.37
N LEU A 74 10.50 -4.56 8.93
CA LEU A 74 10.46 -3.30 8.20
C LEU A 74 11.89 -2.85 7.96
N LEU A 75 12.25 -2.68 6.69
CA LEU A 75 13.51 -2.08 6.27
C LEU A 75 13.21 -0.67 5.79
N GLU A 76 13.74 0.33 6.48
CA GLU A 76 13.68 1.73 6.05
C GLU A 76 15.02 2.08 5.41
N LEU A 77 14.98 2.59 4.18
CA LEU A 77 16.15 2.84 3.34
C LEU A 77 16.74 4.23 3.61
N GLN A 78 18.02 4.39 3.28
CA GLN A 78 18.69 5.69 3.28
C GLN A 78 18.26 6.49 2.05
N GLY A 79 17.14 7.20 2.19
CA GLY A 79 16.55 7.99 1.11
C GLY A 79 15.63 7.16 0.21
N ARG A 80 15.36 7.71 -0.98
CA ARG A 80 14.48 7.10 -1.97
C ARG A 80 15.25 6.07 -2.80
N CYS A 81 14.61 4.97 -3.09
CA CYS A 81 15.09 3.86 -3.90
C CYS A 81 14.32 3.84 -5.21
N SER A 82 15.01 4.14 -6.32
CA SER A 82 14.39 4.17 -7.64
C SER A 82 13.71 2.84 -7.95
N ASP A 83 12.51 2.93 -8.51
CA ASP A 83 11.74 1.80 -9.04
C ASP A 83 11.30 0.74 -8.02
N LEU A 84 11.52 0.96 -6.72
CA LEU A 84 11.14 0.00 -5.67
C LEU A 84 9.65 -0.36 -5.68
N ASP A 85 8.79 0.63 -5.92
CA ASP A 85 7.32 0.44 -5.94
C ASP A 85 6.83 -0.38 -7.14
N PHE A 86 7.64 -0.47 -8.20
CA PHE A 86 7.32 -1.17 -9.45
C PHE A 86 8.21 -2.40 -9.65
N ALA A 87 9.10 -2.69 -8.70
CA ALA A 87 10.06 -3.77 -8.79
C ALA A 87 9.33 -5.12 -8.82
N SER A 88 9.70 -5.99 -9.77
CA SER A 88 9.18 -7.35 -9.83
C SER A 88 9.96 -8.30 -8.92
N ALA A 89 11.22 -7.99 -8.66
CA ALA A 89 12.06 -8.73 -7.74
C ALA A 89 13.08 -7.80 -7.05
N ILE A 90 13.58 -8.26 -5.91
CA ILE A 90 14.67 -7.63 -5.19
C ILE A 90 15.72 -8.66 -4.79
N THR A 91 16.93 -8.20 -4.55
CA THR A 91 17.93 -8.94 -3.76
C THR A 91 18.30 -8.10 -2.54
N VAL A 92 18.43 -8.75 -1.39
CA VAL A 92 18.93 -8.11 -0.15
C VAL A 92 20.33 -8.66 0.10
N SER A 93 21.33 -7.79 0.17
CA SER A 93 22.67 -8.23 0.55
C SER A 93 22.66 -8.77 1.98
N ASN A 94 23.52 -9.76 2.23
CA ASN A 94 23.62 -10.38 3.54
C ASN A 94 25.01 -10.99 3.72
N GLN A 95 25.32 -11.33 4.97
CA GLN A 95 26.50 -12.10 5.36
C GLN A 95 26.03 -13.38 6.04
N ALA A 96 26.18 -14.52 5.35
CA ALA A 96 25.75 -15.83 5.85
C ALA A 96 24.29 -15.85 6.36
N GLY A 97 23.37 -15.25 5.61
CA GLY A 97 21.95 -15.16 5.96
C GLY A 97 21.62 -14.10 7.01
N ARG A 98 22.57 -13.24 7.38
CA ARG A 98 22.33 -12.10 8.28
C ARG A 98 22.34 -10.79 7.52
N VAL A 99 21.33 -9.96 7.74
CA VAL A 99 21.21 -8.62 7.16
C VAL A 99 21.41 -7.60 8.27
N TYR A 100 22.33 -6.67 8.08
CA TYR A 100 22.70 -5.63 9.02
C TYR A 100 22.22 -4.25 8.58
N ALA A 101 21.66 -3.48 9.51
CA ALA A 101 21.33 -2.09 9.30
C ALA A 101 22.60 -1.30 8.96
N ARG A 102 22.49 -0.28 8.10
CA ARG A 102 23.55 0.62 7.63
C ARG A 102 24.66 -0.02 6.79
N PHE A 103 24.78 -1.34 6.78
CA PHE A 103 25.80 -2.06 6.03
C PHE A 103 25.22 -2.73 4.78
N ASP A 104 24.09 -3.42 4.94
CA ASP A 104 23.44 -4.12 3.84
C ASP A 104 22.53 -3.21 3.02
N LYS A 105 22.17 -3.68 1.83
CA LYS A 105 21.46 -2.92 0.80
C LYS A 105 20.43 -3.78 0.08
N VAL A 106 19.40 -3.10 -0.41
CA VAL A 106 18.38 -3.67 -1.30
C VAL A 106 18.75 -3.30 -2.72
N MET A 107 18.80 -4.30 -3.60
CA MET A 107 18.99 -4.16 -5.03
C MET A 107 17.64 -4.42 -5.69
N VAL A 108 17.09 -3.42 -6.37
CA VAL A 108 15.89 -3.57 -7.20
C VAL A 108 16.26 -4.25 -8.51
N LEU A 109 15.53 -5.32 -8.88
CA LEU A 109 15.72 -6.05 -10.13
C LEU A 109 14.57 -5.71 -11.09
N GLY A 110 14.90 -5.17 -12.27
CA GLY A 110 13.93 -4.71 -13.28
C GLY A 110 14.44 -4.89 -14.71
N GLN A 111 13.59 -4.64 -15.71
CA GLN A 111 13.78 -5.10 -17.10
C GLN A 111 14.71 -4.25 -18.00
N GLY A 112 15.54 -3.34 -17.45
CA GLY A 112 16.41 -2.54 -18.34
C GLY A 112 17.39 -1.56 -17.69
N ALA A 113 17.30 -1.30 -16.39
CA ALA A 113 18.25 -0.46 -15.67
C ALA A 113 19.27 -1.32 -14.90
N LEU A 114 20.51 -0.84 -14.83
CA LEU A 114 21.52 -1.42 -13.94
C LEU A 114 21.01 -1.36 -12.49
N PRO A 115 21.11 -2.46 -11.71
CA PRO A 115 20.59 -2.48 -10.36
C PRO A 115 21.33 -1.46 -9.49
N PHE A 116 20.59 -0.48 -8.96
CA PHE A 116 21.14 0.54 -8.07
C PHE A 116 21.03 0.11 -6.60
N PRO A 117 22.09 0.27 -5.79
CA PRO A 117 22.05 -0.12 -4.39
C PRO A 117 21.29 0.90 -3.52
N CYS A 118 20.28 0.42 -2.82
CA CYS A 118 19.55 1.20 -1.83
C CYS A 118 19.95 0.75 -0.41
N HIS A 119 20.76 1.55 0.28
CA HIS A 119 21.28 1.20 1.59
C HIS A 119 20.19 1.11 2.65
N ILE A 120 20.25 0.08 3.49
CA ILE A 120 19.32 -0.09 4.60
C ILE A 120 19.71 0.89 5.70
N GLY A 121 18.81 1.77 6.09
CA GLY A 121 18.99 2.67 7.21
C GLY A 121 18.66 2.03 8.55
N GLN A 122 17.47 1.45 8.64
CA GLN A 122 16.94 0.93 9.89
C GLN A 122 16.21 -0.38 9.65
N ILE A 123 16.27 -1.26 10.64
CA ILE A 123 15.56 -2.54 10.65
C ILE A 123 14.69 -2.55 11.90
N ARG A 124 13.40 -2.86 11.74
CA ARG A 124 12.47 -3.02 12.87
C ARG A 124 11.69 -4.32 12.72
N PRO A 125 11.57 -5.15 13.77
CA PRO A 125 10.71 -6.33 13.73
C PRO A 125 9.25 -5.90 13.60
N LEU A 126 8.45 -6.64 12.84
CA LEU A 126 7.04 -6.34 12.62
C LEU A 126 6.13 -7.26 13.43
N ASP A 127 5.08 -6.70 14.01
CA ASP A 127 3.93 -7.47 14.47
C ASP A 127 3.05 -7.84 13.27
N VAL A 128 3.39 -8.98 12.64
CA VAL A 128 2.70 -9.50 11.46
C VAL A 128 1.22 -9.77 11.74
N LYS A 129 0.85 -10.16 12.96
CA LYS A 129 -0.55 -10.45 13.30
C LYS A 129 -1.36 -9.16 13.36
N ALA A 130 -0.84 -8.14 14.04
CA ALA A 130 -1.47 -6.82 14.13
C ALA A 130 -1.60 -6.16 12.75
N ILE A 131 -0.57 -6.21 11.91
CA ILE A 131 -0.62 -5.68 10.54
C ILE A 131 -1.71 -6.37 9.72
N LYS A 132 -1.73 -7.71 9.74
CA LYS A 132 -2.76 -8.49 9.02
C LYS A 132 -4.16 -8.14 9.51
N GLN A 133 -4.34 -7.89 10.81
CA GLN A 133 -5.62 -7.48 11.39
C GLN A 133 -6.02 -6.07 10.92
N ALA A 134 -5.13 -5.08 11.08
CA ALA A 134 -5.39 -3.70 10.65
C ALA A 134 -5.71 -3.62 9.14
N GLN A 135 -5.06 -4.43 8.31
CA GLN A 135 -5.36 -4.53 6.88
C GLN A 135 -6.72 -5.18 6.58
N ARG A 136 -7.19 -6.13 7.40
CA ARG A 136 -8.55 -6.69 7.27
C ARG A 136 -9.59 -5.64 7.62
N ASP A 137 -9.41 -4.96 8.75
CA ASP A 137 -10.37 -3.97 9.24
C ASP A 137 -10.54 -2.80 8.26
N ARG A 138 -9.43 -2.31 7.67
CA ARG A 138 -9.48 -1.30 6.60
C ARG A 138 -10.22 -1.76 5.35
N ARG A 139 -10.08 -3.03 4.97
CA ARG A 139 -10.80 -3.58 3.80
C ARG A 139 -12.30 -3.68 4.08
N SER A 140 -12.69 -4.17 5.26
CA SER A 140 -14.08 -4.28 5.68
C SER A 140 -14.79 -2.92 5.77
N ALA A 141 -14.09 -1.89 6.28
CA ALA A 141 -14.62 -0.53 6.35
C ALA A 141 -14.83 0.12 4.97
N GLY A 142 -13.99 -0.21 3.98
CA GLY A 142 -14.14 0.28 2.60
C GLY A 142 -15.17 -0.49 1.77
N SER A 143 -15.64 -1.65 2.24
CA SER A 143 -16.53 -2.55 1.50
C SER A 143 -17.98 -2.56 2.01
N MET A 144 -18.42 -1.57 2.80
CA MET A 144 -19.84 -1.42 3.12
C MET A 144 -20.55 -0.68 1.98
N PRO A 145 -21.32 -1.35 1.11
CA PRO A 145 -22.30 -0.66 0.28
C PRO A 145 -23.37 -0.05 1.19
N GLU A 146 -23.59 1.25 1.03
CA GLU A 146 -24.78 1.96 1.50
C GLU A 146 -26.01 1.09 1.25
N SER A 147 -26.78 0.81 2.30
CA SER A 147 -27.99 0.01 2.21
C SER A 147 -28.95 0.69 1.25
N ARG A 148 -29.41 -0.06 0.24
CA ARG A 148 -30.54 0.30 -0.60
C ARG A 148 -31.75 0.63 0.29
N ASP A 149 -32.11 1.90 0.38
CA ASP A 149 -33.44 2.35 0.77
C ASP A 149 -34.30 2.46 -0.50
N ASP A 150 -34.58 1.32 -1.15
CA ASP A 150 -35.63 1.26 -2.16
C ASP A 150 -36.95 1.01 -1.41
N GLY A 151 -37.53 2.11 -0.91
CA GLY A 151 -38.83 2.11 -0.23
C GLY A 151 -39.91 1.48 -1.10
N VAL A 152 -40.25 0.23 -0.80
CA VAL A 152 -41.46 -0.43 -1.30
C VAL A 152 -42.66 0.27 -0.66
N THR A 153 -43.36 1.10 -1.43
CA THR A 153 -44.69 1.58 -1.02
C THR A 153 -45.73 0.52 -1.39
N PRO A 154 -46.56 0.04 -0.45
CA PRO A 154 -47.70 -0.81 -0.77
C PRO A 154 -48.75 0.02 -1.52
N GLN A 155 -49.09 -0.37 -2.75
CA GLN A 155 -50.34 0.09 -3.37
C GLN A 155 -51.45 -0.92 -3.07
N ASP A 156 -52.19 -0.61 -2.01
CA ASP A 156 -53.52 -1.17 -1.75
C ASP A 156 -54.57 -0.42 -2.60
N GLY A 157 -55.38 -1.19 -3.32
CA GLY A 157 -56.82 -1.00 -3.59
C GLY A 157 -57.34 0.34 -4.15
N LYS A 158 -57.77 0.33 -5.42
CA LYS A 158 -59.16 0.07 -5.85
C LYS A 158 -59.32 0.28 -7.36
#